data_AF-A0A4R2AVL9-F1
#
_entry.id   AF-A0A4R2AVL9-F1
#
_cell.length_a   1.000
_cell.length_b   1.000
_cell.length_c   1.000
_cell.angle_alpha   90.00
_cell.angle_beta   90.00
_cell.angle_gamma   90.00
#
_symmetry.space_group_name_H-M   'P 1'
#
loop_
_entity.id
_entity.type
_entity.pdbx_description
1 polymer ?
#
loop_
_entity_poly.entity_id
_entity_poly.type
_entity_poly.pdbx_seq_one_letter_code
_entity_poly.pdbx_strand_id
1 'polypeptide(L)'
;MEAYIGRMSRTLSLVDQLARNAKRQQDAYAELTKALGAGDPVGRERAQAKITELTAEYQRLSDALRLSELEAREIATPRARKPSKPLRELALDALDDLGVPAAPALVADLTAALTGDRPSPSRFASLRRDEENAARRNLAARPAWIVPAISASELTAIPRLLTSSSWSLERRIIGSRSMRTDNLRVAISLAHRLAQLREIGAAEATRVERLLFPFARSIPGANDTGQPIDPKRVIEAAQAELTILEEADLAERQSAAARLSSSSTFLKLWGRPIVVDTKAVERAIR
;
A
#
# COMPACT_ATOMS: atom_id res chain seq x y z
N MET A 1 18.73 8.52 -16.53
CA MET A 1 19.13 9.77 -17.24
C MET A 1 19.06 9.57 -18.75
N GLU A 2 19.60 8.46 -19.28
CA GLU A 2 19.53 8.10 -20.72
C GLU A 2 18.10 8.02 -21.28
N ALA A 3 17.13 7.43 -20.56
CA ALA A 3 15.74 7.34 -21.00
C ALA A 3 15.01 8.71 -21.08
N TYR A 4 15.49 9.73 -20.37
CA TYR A 4 14.96 11.09 -20.41
C TYR A 4 15.54 11.87 -21.61
N ILE A 5 16.85 11.72 -21.84
CA ILE A 5 17.56 12.30 -22.98
C ILE A 5 17.00 11.78 -24.31
N GLY A 6 16.72 10.47 -24.41
CA GLY A 6 16.10 9.88 -25.61
C GLY A 6 14.69 10.41 -25.93
N ARG A 7 13.88 10.75 -24.90
CA ARG A 7 12.52 11.27 -25.10
C ARG A 7 12.48 12.77 -25.41
N MET A 8 13.37 13.56 -24.81
CA MET A 8 13.54 14.97 -25.18
C MET A 8 14.03 15.12 -26.63
N SER A 9 14.89 14.22 -27.10
CA SER A 9 15.30 14.17 -28.50
C SER A 9 14.11 13.86 -29.44
N ARG A 10 13.17 13.00 -29.00
CA ARG A 10 11.95 12.66 -29.75
C ARG A 10 10.94 13.80 -29.81
N THR A 11 10.71 14.54 -28.73
CA THR A 11 9.80 15.70 -28.72
C THR A 11 10.31 16.84 -29.60
N LEU A 12 11.62 17.15 -29.53
CA LEU A 12 12.26 18.13 -30.41
C LEU A 12 12.09 17.75 -31.89
N SER A 13 12.22 16.47 -32.22
CA SER A 13 12.00 15.96 -33.59
C SER A 13 10.55 16.15 -34.07
N LEU A 14 9.54 15.98 -33.20
CA LEU A 14 8.12 16.16 -33.54
C LEU A 14 7.75 17.64 -33.76
N VAL A 15 8.31 18.55 -32.97
CA VAL A 15 8.11 19.99 -33.14
C VAL A 15 8.65 20.46 -34.50
N ASP A 16 9.84 20.00 -34.89
CA ASP A 16 10.42 20.31 -36.20
C ASP A 16 9.59 19.74 -37.36
N GLN A 17 8.99 18.57 -37.20
CA GLN A 17 8.10 17.97 -38.19
C GLN A 17 6.81 18.79 -38.35
N LEU A 18 6.21 19.25 -37.24
CA LEU A 18 5.04 20.15 -37.27
C LEU A 18 5.35 21.48 -37.95
N ALA A 19 6.50 22.09 -37.66
CA ALA A 19 6.90 23.35 -38.29
C ALA A 19 7.07 23.20 -39.81
N ARG A 20 7.67 22.08 -40.26
CA ARG A 20 7.79 21.76 -41.70
C ARG A 20 6.44 21.52 -42.36
N ASN A 21 5.52 20.81 -41.70
CA ASN A 21 4.18 20.58 -42.23
C ASN A 21 3.36 21.89 -42.32
N ALA A 22 3.43 22.76 -41.31
CA ALA A 22 2.78 24.06 -41.32
C ALA A 22 3.25 24.95 -42.49
N LYS A 23 4.55 24.95 -42.78
CA LYS A 23 5.10 25.64 -43.96
C LYS A 23 4.52 25.08 -45.27
N ARG A 24 4.47 23.75 -45.41
CA ARG A 24 3.88 23.10 -46.59
C ARG A 24 2.39 23.41 -46.75
N GLN A 25 1.65 23.56 -45.66
CA GLN A 25 0.25 23.99 -45.72
C GLN A 25 0.10 25.41 -46.25
N GLN A 26 0.96 26.34 -45.80
CA GLN A 26 0.98 27.71 -46.33
C GLN A 26 1.25 27.73 -47.84
N ASP A 27 2.23 26.95 -48.31
CA ASP A 27 2.54 26.82 -49.73
C ASP A 27 1.33 26.27 -50.51
N ALA A 28 0.63 25.27 -49.97
CA ALA A 28 -0.55 24.68 -50.60
C ALA A 28 -1.75 25.65 -50.68
N TYR A 29 -1.95 26.49 -49.65
CA TYR A 29 -2.96 27.56 -49.68
C TYR A 29 -2.61 28.67 -50.69
N ALA A 30 -1.31 28.98 -50.85
CA ALA A 30 -0.86 29.94 -51.87
C ALA A 30 -1.14 29.42 -53.28
N GLU A 31 -0.87 28.14 -53.55
CA GLU A 31 -1.19 27.51 -54.84
C GLU A 31 -2.69 27.43 -55.11
N LEU A 32 -3.52 27.16 -54.09
CA LEU A 32 -4.98 27.22 -54.23
C LEU A 32 -5.44 28.64 -54.62
N THR A 33 -4.89 29.67 -53.97
CA THR A 33 -5.23 31.08 -54.25
C THR A 33 -4.84 31.45 -55.69
N LYS A 34 -3.68 30.99 -56.15
CA LYS A 34 -3.22 31.18 -57.53
C LYS A 34 -4.11 30.48 -58.56
N ALA A 35 -4.50 29.23 -58.29
CA ALA A 35 -5.39 28.46 -59.17
C ALA A 35 -6.81 29.06 -59.23
N LEU A 36 -7.29 29.63 -58.12
CA LEU A 36 -8.55 30.40 -58.09
C LEU A 36 -8.46 31.67 -58.95
N GLY A 37 -7.37 32.43 -58.84
CA GLY A 37 -7.15 33.63 -59.64
C GLY A 37 -6.98 33.36 -61.15
N ALA A 38 -6.43 32.20 -61.51
CA ALA A 38 -6.24 31.78 -62.91
C ALA A 38 -7.44 31.02 -63.49
N GLY A 39 -8.47 30.71 -62.70
CA GLY A 39 -9.62 29.92 -63.15
C GLY A 39 -9.32 28.45 -63.46
N ASP A 40 -8.19 27.90 -62.99
CA ASP A 40 -7.74 26.54 -63.29
C ASP A 40 -8.48 25.50 -62.42
N PRO A 41 -9.40 24.69 -62.97
CA PRO A 41 -10.13 23.68 -62.20
C PRO A 41 -9.24 22.53 -61.71
N VAL A 42 -8.23 22.13 -62.49
CA VAL A 42 -7.35 21.00 -62.15
C VAL A 42 -6.35 21.41 -61.08
N GLY A 43 -5.80 22.63 -61.19
CA GLY A 43 -4.94 23.22 -60.17
C GLY A 43 -5.64 23.36 -58.80
N ARG A 44 -6.93 23.74 -58.81
CA ARG A 44 -7.75 23.84 -57.59
C ARG A 44 -7.95 22.49 -56.91
N GLU A 45 -8.34 21.46 -57.66
CA GLU A 45 -8.55 20.12 -57.11
C GLU A 45 -7.26 19.55 -56.51
N ARG A 46 -6.14 19.72 -57.21
CA ARG A 46 -4.82 19.27 -56.74
C ARG A 46 -4.37 19.98 -55.47
N ALA A 47 -4.54 21.30 -55.39
CA ALA A 47 -4.21 22.08 -54.20
C ALA A 47 -5.11 21.69 -53.01
N GLN A 48 -6.40 21.47 -53.27
CA GLN A 48 -7.36 21.04 -52.25
C GLN A 48 -7.03 19.66 -51.67
N ALA A 49 -6.69 18.69 -52.53
CA ALA A 49 -6.25 17.36 -52.10
C ALA A 49 -4.99 17.44 -51.23
N LYS A 50 -4.03 18.32 -51.61
CA LYS A 50 -2.80 18.52 -50.84
C LYS A 50 -3.06 19.15 -49.47
N ILE A 51 -3.99 20.09 -49.37
CA ILE A 51 -4.40 20.70 -48.09
C ILE A 51 -5.00 19.63 -47.17
N THR A 52 -5.88 18.77 -47.69
CA THR A 52 -6.50 17.68 -46.91
C THR A 52 -5.46 16.69 -46.39
N GLU A 53 -4.51 16.26 -47.23
CA GLU A 53 -3.41 15.37 -46.83
C GLU A 53 -2.57 16.00 -45.71
N LEU A 54 -2.13 17.25 -45.90
CA LEU A 54 -1.28 17.95 -44.94
C LEU A 54 -2.00 18.23 -43.63
N THR A 55 -3.33 18.44 -43.66
CA THR A 55 -4.15 18.62 -42.46
C THR A 55 -4.25 17.33 -41.66
N ALA A 56 -4.41 16.18 -42.33
CA ALA A 56 -4.39 14.88 -41.66
C ALA A 56 -3.02 14.57 -41.04
N GLU A 57 -1.93 14.90 -41.73
CA GLU A 57 -0.57 14.75 -41.20
C GLU A 57 -0.33 15.67 -39.99
N TYR A 58 -0.80 16.92 -40.04
CA TYR A 58 -0.73 17.85 -38.90
C TYR A 58 -1.42 17.31 -37.66
N GLN A 59 -2.64 16.76 -37.81
CA GLN A 59 -3.38 16.17 -36.69
C GLN A 59 -2.62 14.98 -36.07
N ARG A 60 -2.10 14.07 -36.90
CA ARG A 60 -1.30 12.92 -36.41
C ARG A 60 -0.06 13.36 -35.65
N LEU A 61 0.68 14.35 -36.17
CA LEU A 61 1.88 14.88 -35.51
C LEU A 61 1.54 15.63 -34.23
N SER A 62 0.42 16.37 -34.20
CA SER A 62 -0.08 17.06 -33.01
C SER A 62 -0.47 16.08 -31.90
N ASP A 63 -1.16 15.00 -32.25
CA ASP A 63 -1.53 13.95 -31.29
C ASP A 63 -0.30 13.18 -30.78
N ALA A 64 0.66 12.88 -31.65
CA ALA A 64 1.92 12.27 -31.25
C ALA A 64 2.74 13.17 -30.30
N LEU A 65 2.76 14.49 -30.56
CA LEU A 65 3.40 15.46 -29.68
C LEU A 65 2.67 15.54 -28.34
N ARG A 66 1.33 15.64 -28.34
CA ARG A 66 0.51 15.65 -27.12
C ARG A 66 0.76 14.41 -26.26
N LEU A 67 0.80 13.23 -26.87
CA LEU A 67 1.11 11.99 -26.16
C LEU A 67 2.53 12.01 -25.58
N SER A 68 3.51 12.43 -26.37
CA SER A 68 4.90 12.53 -25.92
C SER A 68 5.10 13.57 -24.81
N GLU A 69 4.33 14.67 -24.82
CA GLU A 69 4.33 15.68 -23.77
C GLU A 69 3.65 15.18 -22.49
N LEU A 70 2.58 14.39 -22.61
CA LEU A 70 1.93 13.73 -21.47
C LEU A 70 2.89 12.73 -20.80
N GLU A 71 3.58 11.91 -21.60
CA GLU A 71 4.62 10.99 -21.10
C GLU A 71 5.80 11.75 -20.49
N ALA A 72 6.23 12.88 -21.08
CA ALA A 72 7.29 13.71 -20.52
C ALA A 72 6.86 14.38 -19.20
N ARG A 73 5.58 14.79 -19.06
CA ARG A 73 5.01 15.35 -17.82
C ARG A 73 4.89 14.31 -16.71
N GLU A 74 4.59 13.06 -17.05
CA GLU A 74 4.60 11.94 -16.09
C GLU A 74 6.01 11.72 -15.49
N ILE A 75 7.06 12.02 -16.26
CA ILE A 75 8.47 11.87 -15.84
C ILE A 75 9.04 13.16 -15.20
N ALA A 76 8.62 14.34 -15.68
CA ALA A 76 9.18 15.63 -15.29
C ALA A 76 8.43 16.31 -14.12
N THR A 77 7.28 15.79 -13.69
CA THR A 77 6.66 16.25 -12.45
C THR A 77 7.40 15.64 -11.25
N PRO A 78 7.93 16.46 -10.30
CA PRO A 78 8.36 15.93 -9.02
C PRO A 78 7.11 15.41 -8.29
N ARG A 79 6.89 14.09 -8.33
CA ARG A 79 5.90 13.34 -7.53
C ARG A 79 4.65 14.18 -7.18
N ALA A 80 3.74 14.35 -8.13
CA ALA A 80 2.33 14.38 -7.73
C ALA A 80 2.09 13.02 -7.05
N ARG A 81 2.05 13.00 -5.71
CA ARG A 81 1.77 11.79 -4.94
C ARG A 81 0.55 11.14 -5.59
N LYS A 82 0.72 9.94 -6.16
CA LYS A 82 -0.42 9.04 -6.40
C LYS A 82 -1.28 9.12 -5.15
N PRO A 83 -2.62 9.30 -5.23
CA PRO A 83 -3.44 9.36 -4.04
C PRO A 83 -3.08 8.14 -3.19
N SER A 84 -2.40 8.39 -2.07
CA SER A 84 -1.97 7.30 -1.21
C SER A 84 -3.25 6.63 -0.73
N LYS A 85 -3.27 5.29 -0.76
CA LYS A 85 -4.41 4.53 -0.27
C LYS A 85 -4.86 5.13 1.08
N PRO A 86 -6.17 5.28 1.32
CA PRO A 86 -6.67 5.76 2.59
C PRO A 86 -6.00 5.03 3.76
N LEU A 87 -5.75 5.73 4.87
CA LEU A 87 -5.06 5.16 6.03
C LEU A 87 -5.69 3.84 6.51
N ARG A 88 -7.01 3.72 6.39
CA ARG A 88 -7.77 2.51 6.70
C ARG A 88 -7.38 1.32 5.82
N GLU A 89 -7.25 1.53 4.52
CA GLU A 89 -6.86 0.48 3.58
C GLU A 89 -5.41 0.07 3.81
N LEU A 90 -4.50 1.04 4.02
CA LEU A 90 -3.11 0.76 4.38
C LEU A 90 -3.00 -0.08 5.66
N ALA A 91 -3.86 0.20 6.65
CA ALA A 91 -3.89 -0.55 7.90
C ALA A 91 -4.37 -2.00 7.69
N LEU A 92 -5.42 -2.20 6.89
CA LEU A 92 -5.95 -3.53 6.59
C LEU A 92 -4.98 -4.35 5.74
N ASP A 93 -4.40 -3.76 4.69
CA ASP A 93 -3.38 -4.42 3.86
C ASP A 93 -2.18 -4.86 4.70
N ALA A 94 -1.69 -3.99 5.59
CA ALA A 94 -0.58 -4.32 6.48
C ALA A 94 -0.95 -5.39 7.51
N LEU A 95 -2.17 -5.38 8.04
CA LEU A 95 -2.64 -6.43 8.95
C LEU A 95 -2.75 -7.77 8.24
N ASP A 96 -3.27 -7.80 7.01
CA ASP A 96 -3.38 -9.01 6.21
C ASP A 96 -1.99 -9.57 5.85
N ASP A 97 -1.03 -8.70 5.50
CA ASP A 97 0.37 -9.09 5.26
C ASP A 97 1.03 -9.67 6.54
N LEU A 98 0.86 -9.02 7.70
CA LEU A 98 1.46 -9.50 8.97
C LEU A 98 0.76 -10.76 9.50
N GLY A 99 -0.54 -10.86 9.28
CA GLY A 99 -1.37 -11.98 9.70
C GLY A 99 -1.57 -12.13 11.20
N VAL A 100 -1.19 -11.15 12.01
CA VAL A 100 -1.34 -11.16 13.47
C VAL A 100 -1.76 -9.79 13.99
N PRO A 101 -2.33 -9.70 15.21
CA PRO A 101 -2.54 -8.43 15.87
C PRO A 101 -1.25 -7.60 15.96
N ALA A 102 -1.31 -6.35 15.52
CA ALA A 102 -0.10 -5.53 15.35
C ALA A 102 -0.21 -4.15 16.01
N ALA A 103 0.90 -3.68 16.56
CA ALA A 103 0.98 -2.32 17.07
C ALA A 103 0.93 -1.29 15.92
N PRO A 104 0.34 -0.10 16.12
CA PRO A 104 0.32 0.96 15.11
C PRO A 104 1.69 1.32 14.51
N ALA A 105 2.75 1.23 15.32
CA ALA A 105 4.11 1.49 14.86
C ALA A 105 4.57 0.45 13.82
N LEU A 106 4.34 -0.85 14.08
CA LEU A 106 4.69 -1.92 13.15
C LEU A 106 3.90 -1.81 11.85
N VAL A 107 2.60 -1.50 11.93
CA VAL A 107 1.75 -1.24 10.75
C VAL A 107 2.29 -0.08 9.93
N ALA A 108 2.68 1.03 10.58
CA ALA A 108 3.29 2.18 9.91
C ALA A 108 4.64 1.85 9.29
N ASP A 109 5.48 1.07 9.97
CA ASP A 109 6.82 0.71 9.51
C ASP A 109 6.76 -0.26 8.32
N LEU A 110 5.85 -1.24 8.33
CA LEU A 110 5.60 -2.11 7.18
C LEU A 110 5.06 -1.30 5.99
N THR A 111 4.09 -0.42 6.23
CA THR A 111 3.57 0.48 5.19
C THR A 111 4.69 1.30 4.57
N ALA A 112 5.58 1.86 5.38
CA ALA A 112 6.73 2.63 4.92
C ALA A 112 7.73 1.77 4.14
N ALA A 113 7.99 0.54 4.59
CA ALA A 113 8.89 -0.37 3.91
C ALA A 113 8.40 -0.69 2.48
N LEU A 114 7.10 -0.93 2.33
CA LEU A 114 6.49 -1.33 1.08
C LEU A 114 6.16 -0.17 0.14
N THR A 115 5.72 0.98 0.67
CA THR A 115 5.21 2.10 -0.15
C THR A 115 6.16 3.30 -0.19
N GLY A 116 7.11 3.38 0.74
CA GLY A 116 7.99 4.54 0.94
C GLY A 116 7.37 5.66 1.76
N ASP A 117 6.06 5.62 2.07
CA ASP A 117 5.37 6.62 2.88
C ASP A 117 5.01 6.05 4.25
N ARG A 118 5.50 6.69 5.33
CA ARG A 118 5.21 6.28 6.71
C ARG A 118 4.02 7.07 7.27
N PRO A 119 2.86 6.45 7.49
CA PRO A 119 1.78 7.12 8.21
C PRO A 119 2.18 7.35 9.67
N SER A 120 1.76 8.47 10.26
CA SER A 120 2.02 8.73 11.68
C SER A 120 1.29 7.69 12.55
N PRO A 121 1.99 6.99 13.47
CA PRO A 121 1.36 6.03 14.40
C PRO A 121 0.23 6.62 15.25
N SER A 122 0.26 7.93 15.54
CA SER A 122 -0.80 8.60 16.31
C SER A 122 -2.14 8.65 15.58
N ARG A 123 -2.14 8.62 14.23
CA ARG A 123 -3.38 8.66 13.43
C ARG A 123 -4.24 7.41 13.59
N PHE A 124 -3.64 6.28 13.95
CA PHE A 124 -4.38 5.03 14.18
C PHE A 124 -5.27 5.08 15.43
N ALA A 125 -4.94 5.93 16.42
CA ALA A 125 -5.80 6.13 17.58
C ALA A 125 -7.12 6.82 17.19
N SER A 126 -7.06 7.84 16.34
CA SER A 126 -8.25 8.50 15.79
C SER A 126 -9.03 7.54 14.88
N LEU A 127 -8.33 6.82 13.99
CA LEU A 127 -8.95 5.83 13.11
C LEU A 127 -9.77 4.79 13.88
N ARG A 128 -9.23 4.23 14.98
CA ARG A 128 -10.01 3.28 15.81
C ARG A 128 -11.28 3.90 16.40
N ARG A 129 -11.21 5.15 16.87
CA ARG A 129 -12.39 5.84 17.42
C ARG A 129 -13.43 6.06 16.33
N ASP A 130 -13.00 6.44 15.14
CA ASP A 130 -13.87 6.64 13.99
C ASP A 130 -14.52 5.32 13.55
N GLU A 131 -13.75 4.22 13.54
CA GLU A 131 -14.25 2.87 13.25
C GLU A 131 -15.28 2.42 14.28
N GLU A 132 -15.01 2.61 15.58
CA GLU A 132 -15.96 2.30 16.65
C GLU A 132 -17.25 3.13 16.55
N ASN A 133 -17.13 4.44 16.37
CA ASN A 133 -18.26 5.35 16.24
C ASN A 133 -19.12 5.02 15.01
N ALA A 134 -18.49 4.69 13.88
CA ALA A 134 -19.18 4.28 12.67
C ALA A 134 -19.90 2.94 12.85
N ALA A 135 -19.27 1.96 13.51
CA ALA A 135 -19.87 0.66 13.78
C ALA A 135 -21.07 0.74 14.74
N ARG A 136 -21.01 1.64 15.74
CA ARG A 136 -22.15 1.92 16.64
C ARG A 136 -23.37 2.45 15.88
N ARG A 137 -23.16 3.21 14.81
CA ARG A 137 -24.24 3.74 13.96
C ARG A 137 -24.79 2.68 13.02
N ASN A 138 -23.91 1.96 12.34
CA ASN A 138 -24.29 0.89 11.43
C ASN A 138 -23.16 -0.13 11.27
N LEU A 139 -23.32 -1.29 11.93
CA LEU A 139 -22.33 -2.37 11.89
C LEU A 139 -22.17 -3.00 10.50
N ALA A 140 -23.21 -2.96 9.67
CA ALA A 140 -23.21 -3.50 8.32
C ALA A 140 -22.64 -2.53 7.26
N ALA A 141 -22.23 -1.32 7.66
CA ALA A 141 -21.73 -0.31 6.73
C ALA A 141 -20.37 -0.66 6.09
N ARG A 142 -19.65 -1.64 6.63
CA ARG A 142 -18.33 -2.05 6.15
C ARG A 142 -18.18 -3.57 6.22
N PRO A 143 -17.46 -4.20 5.27
CA PRO A 143 -17.21 -5.63 5.29
C PRO A 143 -16.23 -6.05 6.40
N ALA A 144 -15.34 -5.14 6.81
CA ALA A 144 -14.38 -5.34 7.89
C ALA A 144 -14.18 -4.04 8.67
N TRP A 145 -13.88 -4.18 9.95
CA TRP A 145 -13.61 -3.08 10.89
C TRP A 145 -12.19 -3.23 11.43
N ILE A 146 -11.51 -2.11 11.64
CA ILE A 146 -10.26 -2.10 12.40
C ILE A 146 -10.62 -2.04 13.89
N VAL A 147 -10.41 -3.15 14.58
CA VAL A 147 -10.83 -3.35 15.96
C VAL A 147 -9.63 -3.63 16.86
N PRO A 148 -9.69 -3.31 18.17
CA PRO A 148 -8.61 -3.66 19.07
C PRO A 148 -8.48 -5.18 19.20
N ALA A 149 -7.28 -5.66 19.52
CA ALA A 149 -7.12 -7.03 20.02
C ALA A 149 -7.83 -7.18 21.37
N ILE A 150 -8.11 -8.42 21.79
CA ILE A 150 -8.83 -8.71 23.05
C ILE A 150 -7.95 -9.55 23.96
N SER A 151 -7.86 -9.22 25.24
CA SER A 151 -7.13 -10.02 26.22
C SER A 151 -7.82 -11.35 26.49
N ALA A 152 -7.09 -12.46 26.48
CA ALA A 152 -7.66 -13.76 26.83
C ALA A 152 -8.11 -13.81 28.29
N SER A 153 -7.38 -13.21 29.23
CA SER A 153 -7.68 -13.30 30.66
C SER A 153 -8.98 -12.58 31.02
N GLU A 154 -9.04 -11.29 30.69
CA GLU A 154 -10.11 -10.38 31.11
C GLU A 154 -11.22 -10.20 30.06
N LEU A 155 -10.97 -10.63 28.81
CA LEU A 155 -11.83 -10.37 27.66
C LEU A 155 -12.04 -8.86 27.39
N THR A 156 -11.14 -8.02 27.88
CA THR A 156 -11.10 -6.57 27.68
C THR A 156 -10.31 -6.22 26.41
N ALA A 157 -10.60 -5.05 25.82
CA ALA A 157 -9.82 -4.57 24.68
C ALA A 157 -8.37 -4.25 25.07
N ILE A 158 -7.46 -4.49 24.12
CA ILE A 158 -6.06 -4.06 24.12
C ILE A 158 -5.92 -2.98 23.03
N PRO A 159 -6.15 -1.69 23.36
CA PRO A 159 -6.29 -0.63 22.35
C PRO A 159 -5.00 -0.31 21.59
N ARG A 160 -3.87 -0.82 22.07
CA ARG A 160 -2.52 -0.67 21.51
C ARG A 160 -2.20 -1.69 20.41
N LEU A 161 -3.08 -2.66 20.17
CA LEU A 161 -2.96 -3.65 19.10
C LEU A 161 -4.17 -3.52 18.17
N LEU A 162 -3.91 -3.47 16.88
CA LEU A 162 -4.90 -3.41 15.81
C LEU A 162 -5.14 -4.81 15.26
N THR A 163 -6.39 -5.10 14.89
CA THR A 163 -6.81 -6.34 14.23
C THR A 163 -7.89 -6.04 13.20
N SER A 164 -8.14 -6.98 12.29
CA SER A 164 -9.27 -6.92 11.36
C SER A 164 -10.45 -7.75 11.88
N SER A 165 -11.65 -7.18 11.89
CA SER A 165 -12.86 -7.94 12.25
C SER A 165 -13.23 -9.06 11.28
N SER A 166 -12.61 -9.10 10.09
CA SER A 166 -12.79 -10.21 9.14
C SER A 166 -12.13 -11.50 9.63
N TRP A 167 -11.21 -11.40 10.60
CA TRP A 167 -10.55 -12.56 11.18
C TRP A 167 -11.44 -13.29 12.18
N SER A 168 -11.18 -14.60 12.32
CA SER A 168 -11.79 -15.40 13.37
C SER A 168 -11.49 -14.81 14.75
N LEU A 169 -12.38 -15.07 15.71
CA LEU A 169 -12.34 -14.40 17.00
C LEU A 169 -11.08 -14.75 17.79
N GLU A 170 -10.69 -16.03 17.77
CA GLU A 170 -9.47 -16.52 18.41
C GLU A 170 -8.21 -15.87 17.84
N ARG A 171 -8.17 -15.50 16.55
CA ARG A 171 -7.02 -14.78 15.96
C ARG A 171 -6.89 -13.34 16.48
N ARG A 172 -7.98 -12.75 16.98
CA ARG A 172 -8.00 -11.40 17.55
C ARG A 172 -7.73 -11.36 19.05
N ILE A 173 -7.63 -12.52 19.69
CA ILE A 173 -7.39 -12.65 21.12
C ILE A 173 -5.89 -12.82 21.40
N ILE A 174 -5.40 -12.19 22.46
CA ILE A 174 -4.02 -12.25 22.96
C ILE A 174 -4.01 -13.01 24.28
N GLY A 175 -3.45 -14.22 24.26
CA GLY A 175 -3.16 -15.05 25.42
C GLY A 175 -1.75 -14.84 25.96
N SER A 176 -1.40 -15.65 26.95
CA SER A 176 -0.11 -15.64 27.66
C SER A 176 1.10 -15.84 26.73
N ARG A 177 0.94 -16.62 25.65
CA ARG A 177 1.99 -16.95 24.69
C ARG A 177 1.91 -16.16 23.39
N SER A 178 0.80 -15.46 23.15
CA SER A 178 0.51 -14.86 21.85
C SER A 178 1.54 -13.82 21.46
N MET A 179 2.09 -13.06 22.41
CA MET A 179 3.15 -12.10 22.10
C MET A 179 4.39 -12.75 21.46
N ARG A 180 4.79 -13.94 21.93
CA ARG A 180 5.94 -14.65 21.35
C ARG A 180 5.56 -15.29 20.03
N THR A 181 4.42 -15.97 19.95
CA THR A 181 3.98 -16.60 18.69
C THR A 181 3.74 -15.58 17.59
N ASP A 182 3.20 -14.40 17.92
CA ASP A 182 2.96 -13.32 16.96
C ASP A 182 4.28 -12.71 16.50
N ASN A 183 5.26 -12.54 17.38
CA ASN A 183 6.61 -12.12 17.01
C ASN A 183 7.27 -13.10 16.02
N LEU A 184 7.12 -14.41 16.24
CA LEU A 184 7.61 -15.45 15.33
C LEU A 184 6.88 -15.43 13.98
N ARG A 185 5.54 -15.30 13.98
CA ARG A 185 4.72 -15.20 12.76
C ARG A 185 5.06 -13.95 11.94
N VAL A 186 5.31 -12.81 12.60
CA VAL A 186 5.79 -11.59 11.92
C VAL A 186 7.15 -11.84 11.27
N ALA A 187 8.09 -12.49 11.98
CA ALA A 187 9.39 -12.82 11.42
C ALA A 187 9.26 -13.68 10.16
N ILE A 188 8.41 -14.71 10.20
CA ILE A 188 8.12 -15.61 9.06
C ILE A 188 7.51 -14.82 7.89
N SER A 189 6.48 -14.00 8.14
CA SER A 189 5.83 -13.19 7.10
C SER A 189 6.82 -12.23 6.42
N LEU A 190 7.60 -11.49 7.22
CA LEU A 190 8.61 -10.56 6.70
C LEU A 190 9.73 -11.28 5.95
N ALA A 191 10.15 -12.46 6.40
CA ALA A 191 11.15 -13.28 5.71
C ALA A 191 10.64 -13.78 4.36
N HIS A 192 9.41 -14.29 4.28
CA HIS A 192 8.80 -14.64 2.99
C HIS A 192 8.72 -13.45 2.04
N ARG A 193 8.29 -12.28 2.54
CA ARG A 193 8.21 -11.06 1.74
C ARG A 193 9.60 -10.62 1.27
N LEU A 194 10.61 -10.68 2.13
CA LEU A 194 11.99 -10.37 1.77
C LEU A 194 12.52 -11.30 0.67
N ALA A 195 12.26 -12.60 0.77
CA ALA A 195 12.68 -13.58 -0.24
C ALA A 195 12.07 -13.24 -1.61
N GLN A 196 10.75 -13.00 -1.67
CA GLN A 196 10.05 -12.62 -2.90
C GLN A 196 10.59 -11.31 -3.49
N LEU A 197 10.82 -10.29 -2.66
CA LEU A 197 11.33 -8.99 -3.12
C LEU A 197 12.77 -9.09 -3.65
N ARG A 198 13.61 -9.94 -3.05
CA ARG A 198 14.97 -10.20 -3.54
C ARG A 198 14.96 -10.93 -4.88
N GLU A 199 14.07 -11.91 -5.04
CA GLU A 199 13.92 -12.67 -6.29
C GLU A 199 13.59 -11.76 -7.49
N ILE A 200 12.71 -10.78 -7.30
CA ILE A 200 12.32 -9.82 -8.34
C ILE A 200 13.22 -8.56 -8.40
N GLY A 201 14.26 -8.47 -7.58
CA GLY A 201 15.17 -7.32 -7.53
C GLY A 201 14.52 -6.00 -7.08
N ALA A 202 13.47 -6.05 -6.25
CA ALA A 202 12.73 -4.88 -5.81
C ALA A 202 13.52 -4.03 -4.80
N ALA A 203 13.45 -2.69 -4.94
CA ALA A 203 14.14 -1.74 -4.07
C ALA A 203 13.61 -1.76 -2.61
N GLU A 204 12.39 -2.26 -2.41
CA GLU A 204 11.74 -2.47 -1.12
C GLU A 204 12.49 -3.50 -0.26
N ALA A 205 13.24 -4.43 -0.87
CA ALA A 205 13.90 -5.53 -0.18
C ALA A 205 14.78 -5.04 0.99
N THR A 206 15.58 -4.00 0.78
CA THR A 206 16.45 -3.44 1.83
C THR A 206 15.66 -2.84 2.99
N ARG A 207 14.49 -2.25 2.73
CA ARG A 207 13.63 -1.67 3.77
C ARG A 207 12.94 -2.77 4.58
N VAL A 208 12.46 -3.82 3.92
CA VAL A 208 11.87 -4.99 4.57
C VAL A 208 12.91 -5.75 5.39
N GLU A 209 14.14 -5.91 4.89
CA GLU A 209 15.24 -6.52 5.64
C GLU A 209 15.54 -5.74 6.94
N ARG A 210 15.59 -4.40 6.87
CA ARG A 210 15.76 -3.56 8.05
C ARG A 210 14.62 -3.73 9.06
N LEU A 211 13.38 -3.88 8.58
CA LEU A 211 12.22 -4.12 9.44
C LEU A 211 12.25 -5.52 10.07
N LEU A 212 12.73 -6.52 9.35
CA LEU A 212 12.87 -7.90 9.83
C LEU A 212 13.96 -8.05 10.90
N PHE A 213 15.02 -7.24 10.82
CA PHE A 213 16.22 -7.37 11.65
C PHE A 213 15.96 -7.51 13.17
N PRO A 214 15.12 -6.68 13.83
CA PRO A 214 14.84 -6.84 15.25
C PRO A 214 14.15 -8.16 15.60
N PHE A 215 13.29 -8.66 14.70
CA PHE A 215 12.61 -9.95 14.88
C PHE A 215 13.58 -11.10 14.73
N ALA A 216 14.36 -11.12 13.65
CA ALA A 216 15.38 -12.15 13.42
C ALA A 216 16.40 -12.23 14.57
N ARG A 217 16.84 -11.08 15.10
CA ARG A 217 17.77 -11.03 16.25
C ARG A 217 17.19 -11.63 17.53
N SER A 218 15.86 -11.66 17.68
CA SER A 218 15.18 -12.23 18.85
C SER A 218 15.00 -13.75 18.78
N ILE A 219 15.37 -14.38 17.66
CA ILE A 219 15.14 -15.80 17.40
C ILE A 219 16.51 -16.51 17.40
N PRO A 220 16.76 -17.44 18.34
CA PRO A 220 18.00 -18.21 18.35
C PRO A 220 18.25 -18.93 17.03
N GLY A 221 19.46 -18.79 16.46
CA GLY A 221 19.86 -19.44 15.21
C GLY A 221 19.38 -18.77 13.91
N ALA A 222 18.51 -17.76 13.99
CA ALA A 222 17.92 -17.11 12.82
C ALA A 222 18.87 -16.15 12.07
N ASN A 223 19.88 -15.60 12.75
CA ASN A 223 20.85 -14.72 12.12
C ASN A 223 22.21 -14.74 12.84
N ASP A 224 23.30 -14.64 12.08
CA ASP A 224 24.64 -14.49 12.62
C ASP A 224 25.03 -13.02 12.70
N THR A 225 25.91 -12.66 13.65
CA THR A 225 26.33 -11.27 13.80
C THR A 225 27.17 -10.82 12.59
N GLY A 226 26.78 -9.71 11.97
CA GLY A 226 27.52 -9.10 10.87
C GLY A 226 27.25 -9.70 9.48
N GLN A 227 26.36 -10.69 9.37
CA GLN A 227 25.93 -11.25 8.09
C GLN A 227 24.58 -10.67 7.63
N PRO A 228 24.32 -10.59 6.31
CA PRO A 228 22.99 -10.31 5.78
C PRO A 228 21.97 -11.33 6.28
N ILE A 229 20.71 -10.90 6.41
CA ILE A 229 19.66 -11.83 6.86
C ILE A 229 19.40 -12.85 5.76
N ASP A 230 19.47 -14.13 6.11
CA ASP A 230 18.99 -15.23 5.27
C ASP A 230 17.52 -15.54 5.61
N PRO A 231 16.56 -15.24 4.69
CA PRO A 231 15.15 -15.50 4.94
C PRO A 231 14.84 -16.97 5.28
N LYS A 232 15.55 -17.92 4.68
CA LYS A 232 15.29 -19.36 4.90
C LYS A 232 15.63 -19.74 6.34
N ARG A 233 16.81 -19.34 6.81
CA ARG A 233 17.24 -19.57 8.20
C ARG A 233 16.30 -18.94 9.21
N VAL A 234 15.80 -17.73 8.95
CA VAL A 234 14.81 -17.07 9.82
C VAL A 234 13.52 -17.88 9.88
N ILE A 235 12.99 -18.33 8.74
CA ILE A 235 11.76 -19.13 8.68
C ILE A 235 11.94 -20.44 9.43
N GLU A 236 13.02 -21.18 9.17
CA GLU A 236 13.30 -22.47 9.82
C GLU A 236 13.41 -22.32 11.35
N ALA A 237 14.21 -21.35 11.82
CA ALA A 237 14.40 -21.11 13.25
C ALA A 237 13.09 -20.66 13.93
N ALA A 238 12.33 -19.77 13.28
CA ALA A 238 11.06 -19.29 13.81
C ALA A 238 10.01 -20.41 13.88
N GLN A 239 9.94 -21.26 12.85
CA GLN A 239 9.00 -22.36 12.77
C GLN A 239 9.31 -23.46 13.80
N ALA A 240 10.60 -23.74 14.03
CA ALA A 240 11.03 -24.70 15.05
C ALA A 240 10.54 -24.29 16.44
N GLU A 241 10.66 -23.01 16.80
CA GLU A 241 10.15 -22.51 18.07
C GLU A 241 8.61 -22.42 18.10
N LEU A 242 7.99 -21.97 17.00
CA LEU A 242 6.53 -21.82 16.91
C LEU A 242 5.81 -23.15 17.13
N THR A 243 6.36 -24.25 16.60
CA THR A 243 5.81 -25.61 16.75
C THR A 243 5.66 -26.01 18.22
N ILE A 244 6.52 -25.52 19.11
CA ILE A 244 6.48 -25.82 20.55
C ILE A 244 5.36 -25.03 21.26
N LEU A 245 5.03 -23.84 20.75
CA LEU A 245 4.15 -22.88 21.44
C LEU A 245 2.72 -22.84 20.87
N GLU A 246 2.55 -23.16 19.60
CA GLU A 246 1.34 -22.86 18.83
C GLU A 246 0.08 -23.55 19.36
N GLU A 247 0.16 -24.82 19.73
CA GLU A 247 -1.00 -25.58 20.22
C GLU A 247 -1.53 -25.00 21.54
N ALA A 248 -0.64 -24.74 22.50
CA ALA A 248 -0.99 -24.16 23.79
C ALA A 248 -1.52 -22.72 23.66
N ASP A 249 -0.91 -21.92 22.79
CA ASP A 249 -1.39 -20.57 22.46
C ASP A 249 -2.81 -20.61 21.84
N LEU A 250 -3.02 -21.48 20.85
CA LEU A 250 -4.30 -21.61 20.18
C LEU A 250 -5.40 -22.09 21.13
N ALA A 251 -5.12 -23.08 21.98
CA ALA A 251 -6.07 -23.60 22.96
C ALA A 251 -6.55 -22.51 23.94
N GLU A 252 -5.62 -21.66 24.43
CA GLU A 252 -5.96 -20.53 25.31
C GLU A 252 -6.87 -19.52 24.58
N ARG A 253 -6.50 -19.15 23.34
CA ARG A 253 -7.28 -18.19 22.53
C ARG A 253 -8.66 -18.73 22.17
N GLN A 254 -8.78 -20.02 21.86
CA GLN A 254 -10.06 -20.68 21.59
C GLN A 254 -10.96 -20.73 22.82
N SER A 255 -10.41 -21.04 24.00
CA SER A 255 -11.16 -21.01 25.26
C SER A 255 -11.70 -19.59 25.56
N ALA A 256 -10.88 -18.56 25.36
CA ALA A 256 -11.32 -17.17 25.49
C ALA A 256 -12.37 -16.77 24.43
N ALA A 257 -12.20 -17.21 23.18
CA ALA A 257 -13.17 -16.99 22.11
C ALA A 257 -14.52 -17.63 22.43
N ALA A 258 -14.52 -18.86 22.96
CA ALA A 258 -15.73 -19.55 23.41
C ALA A 258 -16.45 -18.77 24.51
N ARG A 259 -15.73 -18.25 25.51
CA ARG A 259 -16.31 -17.40 26.56
C ARG A 259 -16.91 -16.09 26.03
N LEU A 260 -16.33 -15.52 24.97
CA LEU A 260 -16.83 -14.30 24.35
C LEU A 260 -17.94 -14.57 23.31
N SER A 261 -18.07 -15.79 22.82
CA SER A 261 -19.04 -16.17 21.78
C SER A 261 -20.51 -15.94 22.17
N SER A 262 -20.83 -15.99 23.46
CA SER A 262 -22.16 -15.71 24.02
C SER A 262 -22.45 -14.21 24.24
N SER A 263 -21.45 -13.35 24.04
CA SER A 263 -21.59 -11.90 24.22
C SER A 263 -22.26 -11.24 23.00
N SER A 264 -22.66 -9.98 23.12
CA SER A 264 -23.19 -9.23 21.98
C SER A 264 -22.15 -9.07 20.87
N THR A 265 -22.59 -8.89 19.62
CA THR A 265 -21.69 -8.69 18.46
C THR A 265 -20.71 -7.54 18.69
N PHE A 266 -21.16 -6.47 19.35
CA PHE A 266 -20.29 -5.34 19.69
C PHE A 266 -19.16 -5.76 20.65
N LEU A 267 -19.46 -6.52 21.70
CA LEU A 267 -18.44 -7.01 22.64
C LEU A 267 -17.48 -8.01 21.99
N LYS A 268 -17.95 -8.82 21.01
CA LYS A 268 -17.07 -9.70 20.23
C LYS A 268 -16.06 -8.93 19.37
N LEU A 269 -16.31 -7.66 19.09
CA LEU A 269 -15.48 -6.81 18.26
C LEU A 269 -14.59 -5.87 19.10
N TRP A 270 -15.15 -5.20 20.10
CA TRP A 270 -14.46 -4.19 20.91
C TRP A 270 -14.09 -4.66 22.33
N GLY A 271 -14.34 -5.92 22.67
CA GLY A 271 -14.07 -6.46 24.01
C GLY A 271 -14.98 -5.89 25.09
N ARG A 272 -14.80 -6.35 26.33
CA ARG A 272 -15.48 -5.85 27.52
C ARG A 272 -14.93 -4.48 27.94
N PRO A 273 -15.78 -3.61 28.50
CA PRO A 273 -15.30 -2.37 29.11
C PRO A 273 -14.35 -2.70 30.27
N ILE A 274 -13.30 -1.90 30.43
CA ILE A 274 -12.42 -1.98 31.59
C ILE A 274 -13.24 -1.48 32.79
N VAL A 275 -13.58 -2.38 33.70
CA VAL A 275 -14.19 -2.00 34.98
C VAL A 275 -13.05 -1.59 35.90
N VAL A 276 -12.82 -0.28 36.00
CA VAL A 276 -11.86 0.26 36.98
C VAL A 276 -12.54 0.21 38.36
N ASP A 277 -12.09 -0.69 39.23
CA ASP A 277 -12.50 -0.65 40.64
C ASP A 277 -11.84 0.55 41.32
N THR A 278 -12.56 1.67 41.34
CA THR A 278 -12.11 2.91 41.96
C THR A 278 -11.81 2.75 43.45
N LYS A 279 -12.43 1.78 44.15
CA LYS A 279 -12.18 1.52 45.57
C LYS A 279 -10.85 0.82 45.82
N ALA A 280 -10.32 0.09 44.85
CA ALA A 280 -9.00 -0.53 44.94
C ALA A 280 -7.88 0.50 44.70
N VAL A 281 -8.10 1.44 43.77
CA VAL A 281 -7.18 2.56 43.49
C VAL A 281 -7.07 3.49 44.70
N GLU A 282 -8.19 3.80 45.37
CA GLU A 282 -8.19 4.62 46.59
C GLU A 282 -7.45 3.97 47.77
N ARG A 283 -7.45 2.63 47.88
CA ARG A 283 -6.69 1.90 48.92
C ARG A 283 -5.20 1.84 48.66
N ALA A 284 -4.76 1.95 47.41
CA ALA A 284 -3.34 1.94 47.04
C ALA A 284 -2.66 3.32 47.17
N ILE A 285 -3.46 4.39 47.35
CA ILE A 285 -2.99 5.78 47.50
C ILE A 285 -2.93 6.20 48.99
N ARG A 286 -3.45 5.38 49.91
CA ARG A 286 -3.30 5.54 51.37
C ARG A 286 -2.15 4.71 51.90
#